data_AF-A0A0A0MBN0-F1
#
_entry.id   AF-A0A0A0MBN0-F1
#
_cell.length_a   1.000
_cell.length_b   1.000
_cell.length_c   1.000
_cell.angle_alpha   90.00
_cell.angle_beta   90.00
_cell.angle_gamma   90.00
#
_symmetry.space_group_name_H-M   'P 1'
#
loop_
_entity.id
_entity.type
_entity.pdbx_description
1 polymer ?
#
loop_
_entity_poly.entity_id
_entity_poly.type
_entity_poly.pdbx_seq_one_letter_code
_entity_poly.pdbx_strand_id
1 'polypeptide(L)'
;MTDPWLRDVPAVFRALADFRLESAIPRPVTGPFEQACAHWGALHYTLSSLLGWVDVGRGLAWWYAAGQPVDESPVLALVRRVWGADDHIDYYAAWSWLPPGVGYELPQSVVIDGGPSPMWLARHSRWPDEDWWRSFVRRGQVHHHDPFYGGSDPLHLSIHHGPPTTEPSEHPLVHLIPEQRRVVLVTEGLDHWLADLQALETRLPPLGDRSWRVEVFDRRTGYLGEYRRSRGTGRWFTGRHAIHMRGHDVLD
;
A
#
# COMPACT_ATOMS: atom_id res chain seq x y z
N MET A 1 -0.70 16.39 7.39
CA MET A 1 -1.76 15.59 6.78
C MET A 1 -3.11 16.25 6.97
N THR A 2 -3.62 16.82 5.90
CA THR A 2 -5.00 17.33 5.78
C THR A 2 -5.93 16.35 5.06
N ASP A 3 -5.36 15.39 4.31
CA ASP A 3 -6.13 14.35 3.60
C ASP A 3 -6.70 13.29 4.58
N PRO A 4 -8.03 13.13 4.67
CA PRO A 4 -8.67 12.11 5.50
C PRO A 4 -8.21 10.68 5.21
N TRP A 5 -7.86 10.35 3.97
CA TRP A 5 -7.40 9.00 3.58
C TRP A 5 -6.05 8.63 4.17
N LEU A 6 -5.24 9.63 4.52
CA LEU A 6 -3.91 9.41 5.06
C LEU A 6 -3.88 9.47 6.58
N ARG A 7 -5.01 9.76 7.25
CA ARG A 7 -5.08 9.98 8.70
C ARG A 7 -4.41 8.87 9.52
N ASP A 8 -4.53 7.61 9.08
CA ASP A 8 -4.02 6.45 9.83
C ASP A 8 -2.59 6.03 9.39
N VAL A 9 -2.00 6.67 8.36
CA VAL A 9 -0.62 6.40 7.89
C VAL A 9 0.46 6.59 8.97
N PRO A 10 0.43 7.61 9.85
CA PRO A 10 1.37 7.71 10.96
C PRO A 10 1.35 6.50 11.89
N ALA A 11 0.18 5.87 12.09
CA ALA A 11 0.06 4.68 12.91
C ALA A 11 0.72 3.47 12.24
N VAL A 12 0.66 3.37 10.91
CA VAL A 12 1.42 2.36 10.14
C VAL A 12 2.91 2.50 10.37
N PHE A 13 3.48 3.70 10.22
CA PHE A 13 4.91 3.93 10.44
C PHE A 13 5.35 3.56 11.87
N ARG A 14 4.55 3.96 12.86
CA ARG A 14 4.80 3.61 14.26
C ARG A 14 4.74 2.10 14.50
N ALA A 15 3.77 1.41 13.92
CA ALA A 15 3.63 -0.05 14.04
C ALA A 15 4.75 -0.82 13.33
N LEU A 16 5.31 -0.28 12.24
CA LEU A 16 6.49 -0.84 11.57
C LEU A 16 7.77 -0.62 12.38
N ALA A 17 7.88 0.50 13.10
CA ALA A 17 9.01 0.79 13.97
C ALA A 17 8.95 -0.01 15.29
N ASP A 18 7.76 -0.20 15.86
CA ASP A 18 7.51 -1.02 17.05
C ASP A 18 6.17 -1.75 16.92
N PHE A 19 6.23 -3.09 16.82
CA PHE A 19 5.05 -3.95 16.67
C PHE A 19 4.03 -3.81 17.81
N ARG A 20 4.45 -3.33 18.99
CA ARG A 20 3.57 -3.10 20.14
C ARG A 20 2.58 -1.96 19.91
N LEU A 21 2.85 -1.09 18.93
CA LEU A 21 2.01 0.04 18.56
C LEU A 21 0.97 -0.32 17.48
N GLU A 22 0.89 -1.59 17.06
CA GLU A 22 -0.06 -2.04 16.05
C GLU A 22 -1.52 -1.75 16.43
N SER A 23 -1.88 -1.84 17.72
CA SER A 23 -3.23 -1.53 18.21
C SER A 23 -3.64 -0.06 18.04
N ALA A 24 -2.69 0.82 17.67
CA ALA A 24 -2.99 2.21 17.35
C ALA A 24 -3.58 2.38 15.94
N ILE A 25 -3.53 1.35 15.09
CA ILE A 25 -4.20 1.36 13.78
C ILE A 25 -5.69 1.02 14.01
N PRO A 26 -6.62 1.96 13.78
CA PRO A 26 -8.04 1.70 14.01
C PRO A 26 -8.58 0.59 13.09
N ARG A 27 -9.46 -0.26 13.60
CA ARG A 27 -10.20 -1.25 12.79
C ARG A 27 -11.58 -0.71 12.40
N PRO A 28 -11.98 -0.77 11.13
CA PRO A 28 -13.25 -0.22 10.66
C PRO A 28 -14.35 -1.29 10.76
N VAL A 29 -14.65 -1.80 11.95
CA VAL A 29 -15.65 -2.89 12.04
C VAL A 29 -17.07 -2.35 11.81
N THR A 30 -17.36 -1.11 12.24
CA THR A 30 -18.67 -0.44 12.06
C THR A 30 -18.54 1.09 12.04
N GLY A 31 -17.42 1.60 11.54
CA GLY A 31 -17.08 3.02 11.57
C GLY A 31 -17.86 3.88 10.56
N PRO A 32 -17.85 5.22 10.71
CA PRO A 32 -18.31 6.13 9.67
C PRO A 32 -17.44 6.00 8.40
N PHE A 33 -17.94 6.45 7.26
CA PHE A 33 -17.28 6.38 5.96
C PHE A 33 -15.84 6.91 6.00
N GLU A 34 -15.59 8.04 6.67
CA GLU A 34 -14.26 8.64 6.79
C GLU A 34 -13.29 7.78 7.61
N GLN A 35 -13.80 6.89 8.46
CA GLN A 35 -12.97 5.90 9.16
C GLN A 35 -12.54 4.77 8.23
N ALA A 36 -13.45 4.29 7.37
CA ALA A 36 -13.11 3.32 6.34
C ALA A 36 -12.09 3.90 5.35
N CYS A 37 -12.29 5.13 4.88
CA CYS A 37 -11.34 5.82 3.99
C CYS A 37 -9.93 5.91 4.57
N ALA A 38 -9.80 6.31 5.84
CA ALA A 38 -8.49 6.38 6.50
C ALA A 38 -7.82 5.01 6.65
N HIS A 39 -8.59 3.98 7.00
CA HIS A 39 -8.07 2.63 7.22
C HIS A 39 -7.62 1.97 5.91
N TRP A 40 -8.45 2.03 4.88
CA TRP A 40 -8.14 1.48 3.55
C TRP A 40 -7.13 2.33 2.80
N GLY A 41 -7.16 3.66 2.99
CA GLY A 41 -6.15 4.58 2.50
C GLY A 41 -4.78 4.26 3.09
N ALA A 42 -4.69 3.96 4.38
CA ALA A 42 -3.43 3.51 4.99
C ALA A 42 -2.91 2.17 4.41
N LEU A 43 -3.79 1.20 4.11
CA LEU A 43 -3.39 -0.02 3.39
C LEU A 43 -2.88 0.30 1.98
N HIS A 44 -3.65 1.08 1.22
CA HIS A 44 -3.29 1.47 -0.14
C HIS A 44 -1.95 2.20 -0.17
N TYR A 45 -1.75 3.13 0.75
CA TYR A 45 -0.50 3.87 0.95
C TYR A 45 0.67 2.93 1.27
N THR A 46 0.47 1.97 2.16
CA THR A 46 1.47 0.98 2.55
C THR A 46 1.96 0.18 1.35
N LEU A 47 1.03 -0.31 0.52
CA LEU A 47 1.39 -1.11 -0.66
C LEU A 47 1.99 -0.27 -1.78
N SER A 48 1.43 0.91 -2.06
CA SER A 48 1.87 1.77 -3.16
C SER A 48 3.17 2.54 -2.85
N SER A 49 3.30 3.09 -1.64
CA SER A 49 4.37 4.04 -1.28
C SER A 49 5.52 3.39 -0.52
N LEU A 50 5.25 2.42 0.38
CA LEU A 50 6.31 1.75 1.14
C LEU A 50 6.92 0.60 0.34
N LEU A 51 6.10 -0.30 -0.22
CA LEU A 51 6.60 -1.34 -1.13
C LEU A 51 6.92 -0.78 -2.53
N GLY A 52 6.46 0.43 -2.85
CA GLY A 52 6.72 1.10 -4.12
C GLY A 52 5.92 0.53 -5.30
N TRP A 53 4.94 -0.35 -5.07
CA TRP A 53 4.18 -1.03 -6.12
C TRP A 53 3.42 -0.04 -6.99
N VAL A 54 3.68 -0.06 -8.31
CA VAL A 54 2.88 0.70 -9.30
C VAL A 54 1.52 0.04 -9.46
N ASP A 55 1.53 -1.28 -9.63
CA ASP A 55 0.35 -2.11 -9.78
C ASP A 55 0.17 -2.92 -8.50
N VAL A 56 -0.61 -2.35 -7.57
CA VAL A 56 -0.91 -2.99 -6.28
C VAL A 56 -1.65 -4.30 -6.49
N GLY A 57 -2.59 -4.35 -7.45
CA GLY A 57 -3.35 -5.56 -7.77
C GLY A 57 -2.44 -6.71 -8.22
N ARG A 58 -1.44 -6.43 -9.06
CA ARG A 58 -0.41 -7.42 -9.44
C ARG A 58 0.40 -7.89 -8.24
N GLY A 59 0.89 -6.96 -7.42
CA GLY A 59 1.66 -7.29 -6.22
C GLY A 59 0.87 -8.21 -5.27
N LEU A 60 -0.42 -7.93 -5.08
CA LEU A 60 -1.32 -8.77 -4.30
C LEU A 60 -1.60 -10.12 -4.97
N ALA A 61 -1.83 -10.17 -6.28
CA ALA A 61 -2.03 -11.44 -7.00
C ALA A 61 -0.81 -12.36 -6.81
N TRP A 62 0.41 -11.84 -6.94
CA TRP A 62 1.62 -12.61 -6.62
C TRP A 62 1.63 -13.07 -5.15
N TRP A 63 1.31 -12.19 -4.21
CA TRP A 63 1.36 -12.48 -2.79
C TRP A 63 0.38 -13.60 -2.41
N TYR A 64 -0.85 -13.56 -2.93
CA TYR A 64 -1.84 -14.62 -2.75
C TYR A 64 -1.39 -15.93 -3.40
N ALA A 65 -0.91 -15.90 -4.64
CA ALA A 65 -0.40 -17.11 -5.33
C ALA A 65 0.77 -17.78 -4.58
N ALA A 66 1.59 -17.00 -3.89
CA ALA A 66 2.71 -17.49 -3.10
C ALA A 66 2.32 -17.99 -1.69
N GLY A 67 1.03 -17.99 -1.32
CA GLY A 67 0.57 -18.36 0.01
C GLY A 67 0.78 -17.28 1.07
N GLN A 68 0.78 -16.01 0.66
CA GLN A 68 0.90 -14.82 1.52
C GLN A 68 2.13 -14.83 2.45
N PRO A 69 3.36 -15.01 1.92
CA PRO A 69 4.58 -15.03 2.72
C PRO A 69 4.83 -13.69 3.40
N VAL A 70 5.39 -13.70 4.63
CA VAL A 70 5.66 -12.48 5.41
C VAL A 70 7.06 -12.38 6.00
N ASP A 71 7.80 -13.49 6.07
CA ASP A 71 9.06 -13.57 6.84
C ASP A 71 10.13 -12.60 6.33
N GLU A 72 10.05 -12.20 5.06
CA GLU A 72 11.02 -11.33 4.40
C GLU A 72 10.55 -9.88 4.24
N SER A 73 9.36 -9.54 4.75
CA SER A 73 8.78 -8.19 4.65
C SER A 73 8.00 -7.83 5.90
N PRO A 74 8.56 -6.99 6.79
CA PRO A 74 7.83 -6.42 7.91
C PRO A 74 6.54 -5.70 7.48
N VAL A 75 6.55 -5.11 6.27
CA VAL A 75 5.38 -4.47 5.68
C VAL A 75 4.28 -5.50 5.39
N LEU A 76 4.59 -6.60 4.68
CA LEU A 76 3.58 -7.64 4.41
C LEU A 76 3.16 -8.38 5.69
N ALA A 77 4.06 -8.50 6.66
CA ALA A 77 3.75 -9.03 7.99
C ALA A 77 2.72 -8.15 8.72
N LEU A 78 2.90 -6.83 8.72
CA LEU A 78 1.93 -5.88 9.26
C LEU A 78 0.61 -5.96 8.48
N VAL A 79 0.68 -5.99 7.15
CA VAL A 79 -0.49 -6.10 6.26
C VAL A 79 -1.34 -7.32 6.64
N ARG A 80 -0.71 -8.48 6.81
CA ARG A 80 -1.40 -9.72 7.20
C ARG A 80 -1.98 -9.67 8.61
N ARG A 81 -1.35 -9.00 9.58
CA ARG A 81 -1.86 -8.96 10.97
C ARG A 81 -3.01 -7.97 11.14
N VAL A 82 -2.92 -6.80 10.50
CA VAL A 82 -3.90 -5.71 10.64
C VAL A 82 -5.10 -5.92 9.73
N TRP A 83 -4.85 -6.20 8.44
CA TRP A 83 -5.90 -6.34 7.43
C TRP A 83 -6.18 -7.81 7.05
N GLY A 84 -5.32 -8.77 7.41
CA GLY A 84 -5.60 -10.18 7.15
C GLY A 84 -6.59 -10.81 8.14
N ALA A 85 -6.90 -10.15 9.25
CA ALA A 85 -7.94 -10.59 10.17
C ALA A 85 -9.33 -10.40 9.55
N ASP A 86 -10.24 -11.33 9.86
CA ASP A 86 -11.67 -11.27 9.48
C ASP A 86 -11.89 -11.10 7.96
N ASP A 87 -10.97 -11.65 7.16
CA ASP A 87 -10.96 -11.60 5.69
C ASP A 87 -11.01 -10.18 5.09
N HIS A 88 -10.67 -9.13 5.86
CA HIS A 88 -10.72 -7.74 5.39
C HIS A 88 -9.91 -7.55 4.10
N ILE A 89 -8.67 -8.02 4.08
CA ILE A 89 -7.78 -7.87 2.93
C ILE A 89 -8.28 -8.55 1.66
N ASP A 90 -9.18 -9.54 1.75
CA ASP A 90 -9.79 -10.18 0.58
C ASP A 90 -10.61 -9.16 -0.21
N TYR A 91 -11.36 -8.27 0.46
CA TYR A 91 -12.16 -7.25 -0.21
C TYR A 91 -11.28 -6.23 -0.92
N TYR A 92 -10.20 -5.81 -0.27
CA TYR A 92 -9.23 -4.90 -0.89
C TYR A 92 -8.51 -5.57 -2.07
N ALA A 93 -8.10 -6.82 -1.91
CA ALA A 93 -7.46 -7.59 -2.98
C ALA A 93 -8.42 -7.75 -4.17
N ALA A 94 -9.64 -8.19 -3.91
CA ALA A 94 -10.70 -8.32 -4.91
C ALA A 94 -10.90 -7.02 -5.70
N TRP A 95 -11.03 -5.88 -5.01
CA TRP A 95 -11.17 -4.57 -5.65
C TRP A 95 -9.95 -4.24 -6.52
N SER A 96 -8.74 -4.41 -5.97
CA SER A 96 -7.50 -4.09 -6.68
C SER A 96 -7.23 -4.98 -7.90
N TRP A 97 -7.88 -6.13 -8.00
CA TRP A 97 -7.76 -7.04 -9.13
C TRP A 97 -8.73 -6.72 -10.27
N LEU A 98 -9.75 -5.91 -10.04
CA LEU A 98 -10.71 -5.54 -11.06
C LEU A 98 -10.04 -4.72 -12.19
N PRO A 99 -10.50 -4.89 -13.44
CA PRO A 99 -10.16 -3.94 -14.50
C PRO A 99 -10.61 -2.52 -14.15
N PRO A 100 -9.91 -1.47 -14.65
CA PRO A 100 -10.34 -0.09 -14.45
C PRO A 100 -11.79 0.14 -14.89
N GLY A 101 -12.56 0.84 -14.04
CA GLY A 101 -13.96 1.18 -14.31
C GLY A 101 -14.97 0.05 -14.04
N VAL A 102 -14.52 -1.15 -13.69
CA VAL A 102 -15.41 -2.25 -13.28
C VAL A 102 -15.70 -2.15 -11.80
N GLY A 103 -16.95 -2.35 -11.41
CA GLY A 103 -17.40 -2.27 -10.03
C GLY A 103 -18.78 -2.88 -9.83
N TYR A 104 -19.13 -3.10 -8.57
CA TYR A 104 -20.40 -3.72 -8.20
C TYR A 104 -21.05 -2.92 -7.08
N GLU A 105 -22.29 -2.47 -7.29
CA GLU A 105 -23.00 -1.71 -6.26
C GLU A 105 -23.38 -2.59 -5.05
N LEU A 106 -23.85 -3.81 -5.32
CA LEU A 106 -24.44 -4.70 -4.32
C LEU A 106 -24.00 -6.16 -4.53
N PRO A 107 -24.01 -7.00 -3.48
CA PRO A 107 -23.71 -8.42 -3.60
C PRO A 107 -24.78 -9.17 -4.40
N GLN A 108 -24.39 -10.33 -4.97
CA GLN A 108 -25.28 -11.17 -5.77
C GLN A 108 -26.50 -11.69 -4.99
N SER A 109 -26.41 -11.77 -3.66
CA SER A 109 -27.53 -12.10 -2.77
C SER A 109 -28.65 -11.06 -2.79
N VAL A 110 -28.36 -9.83 -3.21
CA VAL A 110 -29.32 -8.72 -3.31
C VAL A 110 -29.73 -8.46 -4.76
N VAL A 111 -28.79 -8.54 -5.70
CA VAL A 111 -29.04 -8.34 -7.14
C VAL A 111 -28.64 -9.61 -7.91
N ILE A 112 -29.64 -10.43 -8.24
CA ILE A 112 -29.46 -11.73 -8.90
C ILE A 112 -28.85 -11.55 -10.30
N ASP A 113 -29.41 -10.61 -11.08
CA ASP A 113 -28.99 -10.29 -12.45
C ASP A 113 -28.20 -8.97 -12.44
N GLY A 114 -26.92 -9.03 -12.08
CA GLY A 114 -26.03 -7.84 -12.04
C GLY A 114 -24.91 -7.90 -11.01
N GLY A 115 -24.94 -8.91 -10.11
CA GLY A 115 -23.85 -9.15 -9.17
C GLY A 115 -22.55 -9.68 -9.82
N PRO A 116 -21.46 -9.74 -9.04
CA PRO A 116 -20.18 -10.26 -9.49
C PRO A 116 -20.27 -11.72 -9.96
N SER A 117 -19.94 -11.99 -11.23
CA SER A 117 -19.86 -13.34 -11.78
C SER A 117 -18.48 -13.94 -11.54
N PRO A 118 -18.33 -15.05 -10.77
CA PRO A 118 -17.02 -15.65 -10.49
C PRO A 118 -16.25 -16.05 -11.76
N MET A 119 -16.94 -16.64 -12.74
CA MET A 119 -16.34 -17.03 -14.02
C MET A 119 -15.84 -15.81 -14.80
N TRP A 120 -16.61 -14.72 -14.81
CA TRP A 120 -16.18 -13.50 -15.48
C TRP A 120 -14.97 -12.88 -14.77
N LEU A 121 -15.01 -12.80 -13.44
CA LEU A 121 -13.93 -12.23 -12.63
C LEU A 121 -12.62 -13.01 -12.78
N ALA A 122 -12.66 -14.34 -12.76
CA ALA A 122 -11.49 -15.17 -13.00
C ALA A 122 -10.86 -14.94 -14.39
N ARG A 123 -11.66 -14.60 -15.40
CA ARG A 123 -11.17 -14.38 -16.77
C ARG A 123 -10.63 -12.97 -17.02
N HIS A 124 -11.15 -11.97 -16.32
CA HIS A 124 -10.89 -10.56 -16.65
C HIS A 124 -10.13 -9.81 -15.55
N SER A 125 -10.10 -10.32 -14.32
CA SER A 125 -9.33 -9.72 -13.23
C SER A 125 -7.86 -10.15 -13.24
N ARG A 126 -7.05 -9.54 -12.39
CA ARG A 126 -5.65 -9.96 -12.14
C ARG A 126 -5.51 -11.29 -11.40
N TRP A 127 -6.62 -11.82 -10.88
CA TRP A 127 -6.64 -13.06 -10.11
C TRP A 127 -7.44 -14.15 -10.84
N PRO A 128 -6.76 -15.16 -11.41
CA PRO A 128 -7.40 -16.11 -12.33
C PRO A 128 -8.11 -17.29 -11.64
N ASP A 129 -8.21 -17.28 -10.31
CA ASP A 129 -8.77 -18.40 -9.54
C ASP A 129 -10.29 -18.25 -9.38
N GLU A 130 -11.05 -19.00 -10.18
CA GLU A 130 -12.51 -19.01 -10.13
C GLU A 130 -13.06 -19.54 -8.80
N ASP A 131 -12.39 -20.50 -8.16
CA ASP A 131 -12.86 -21.07 -6.90
C ASP A 131 -12.72 -20.07 -5.75
N TRP A 132 -11.62 -19.30 -5.75
CA TRP A 132 -11.47 -18.17 -4.84
C TRP A 132 -12.59 -17.15 -5.05
N TRP A 133 -12.84 -16.73 -6.29
CA TRP A 133 -13.92 -15.78 -6.60
C TRP A 133 -15.29 -16.31 -6.20
N ARG A 134 -15.54 -17.60 -6.42
CA ARG A 134 -16.80 -18.25 -6.03
C ARG A 134 -16.97 -18.25 -4.51
N SER A 135 -15.90 -18.47 -3.75
CA SER A 135 -15.90 -18.35 -2.29
C SER A 135 -16.19 -16.92 -1.84
N PHE A 136 -15.46 -15.95 -2.40
CA PHE A 136 -15.60 -14.53 -2.09
C PHE A 136 -17.01 -14.00 -2.39
N VAL A 137 -17.55 -14.28 -3.57
CA VAL A 137 -18.91 -13.83 -3.96
C VAL A 137 -19.98 -14.43 -3.06
N ARG A 138 -19.86 -15.71 -2.68
CA ARG A 138 -20.79 -16.36 -1.73
C ARG A 138 -20.77 -15.72 -0.35
N ARG A 139 -19.61 -15.21 0.09
CA ARG A 139 -19.48 -14.47 1.36
C ARG A 139 -20.31 -13.19 1.34
N GLY A 140 -20.46 -12.55 0.17
CA GLY A 140 -21.21 -11.32 0.00
C GLY A 140 -20.54 -10.11 0.66
N GLN A 141 -21.31 -9.08 0.97
CA GLN A 141 -20.83 -7.90 1.69
C GLN A 141 -20.93 -8.14 3.19
N VAL A 142 -19.79 -8.31 3.87
CA VAL A 142 -19.73 -8.52 5.33
C VAL A 142 -19.44 -7.23 6.08
N HIS A 143 -18.65 -6.33 5.48
CA HIS A 143 -18.13 -5.14 6.14
C HIS A 143 -18.85 -3.88 5.65
N HIS A 144 -19.18 -2.99 6.59
CA HIS A 144 -19.79 -1.70 6.26
C HIS A 144 -18.70 -0.78 5.71
N HIS A 145 -18.77 -0.43 4.42
CA HIS A 145 -17.73 0.30 3.66
C HIS A 145 -16.45 -0.49 3.36
N ASP A 146 -16.63 -1.64 2.68
CA ASP A 146 -15.53 -2.36 2.04
C ASP A 146 -15.16 -1.74 0.67
N PRO A 147 -13.93 -1.97 0.17
CA PRO A 147 -13.49 -1.42 -1.10
C PRO A 147 -14.09 -2.09 -2.35
N PHE A 148 -14.75 -3.26 -2.23
CA PHE A 148 -15.22 -4.02 -3.41
C PHE A 148 -16.64 -3.65 -3.84
N TYR A 149 -17.54 -3.41 -2.88
CA TYR A 149 -18.94 -3.05 -3.14
C TYR A 149 -19.19 -1.53 -3.01
N GLY A 150 -20.23 -1.03 -3.69
CA GLY A 150 -20.59 0.40 -3.74
C GLY A 150 -20.07 1.13 -4.98
N GLY A 151 -19.82 0.39 -6.07
CA GLY A 151 -19.36 0.93 -7.35
C GLY A 151 -17.95 0.47 -7.73
N SER A 152 -17.27 1.23 -8.58
CA SER A 152 -15.92 0.89 -9.08
C SER A 152 -14.79 1.45 -8.22
N ASP A 153 -15.05 2.50 -7.44
CA ASP A 153 -14.11 3.08 -6.49
C ASP A 153 -14.87 3.70 -5.30
N PRO A 154 -15.58 2.86 -4.51
CA PRO A 154 -16.51 3.30 -3.46
C PRO A 154 -15.84 4.15 -2.37
N LEU A 155 -14.55 3.94 -2.17
CA LEU A 155 -13.72 4.62 -1.19
C LEU A 155 -12.75 5.61 -1.84
N HIS A 156 -12.86 5.91 -3.13
CA HIS A 156 -11.99 6.85 -3.84
C HIS A 156 -10.47 6.55 -3.72
N LEU A 157 -10.08 5.31 -3.47
CA LEU A 157 -8.69 4.92 -3.22
C LEU A 157 -7.83 5.13 -4.48
N SER A 158 -8.44 5.06 -5.68
CA SER A 158 -7.72 5.24 -6.94
C SER A 158 -7.21 6.67 -7.14
N ILE A 159 -7.83 7.67 -6.51
CA ILE A 159 -7.42 9.09 -6.61
C ILE A 159 -6.64 9.57 -5.38
N HIS A 160 -6.73 8.86 -4.26
CA HIS A 160 -5.92 9.08 -3.05
C HIS A 160 -4.69 8.15 -3.05
N HIS A 161 -3.94 8.14 -4.16
CA HIS A 161 -2.74 7.33 -4.34
C HIS A 161 -1.46 8.16 -4.13
N GLY A 162 -0.49 7.58 -3.42
CA GLY A 162 0.85 8.16 -3.26
C GLY A 162 1.00 9.14 -2.10
N PRO A 163 2.15 9.85 -2.02
CA PRO A 163 2.39 10.84 -1.00
C PRO A 163 1.45 12.04 -1.19
N PRO A 164 1.02 12.70 -0.10
CA PRO A 164 0.07 13.80 -0.16
C PRO A 164 0.61 15.05 -0.87
N THR A 165 1.92 15.16 -1.09
CA THR A 165 2.51 16.23 -1.88
C THR A 165 3.67 15.75 -2.75
N THR A 166 3.85 16.43 -3.88
CA THR A 166 4.99 16.30 -4.78
C THR A 166 6.07 17.34 -4.51
N GLU A 167 5.81 18.30 -3.62
CA GLU A 167 6.74 19.35 -3.26
C GLU A 167 7.60 18.90 -2.07
N PRO A 168 8.95 18.93 -2.20
CA PRO A 168 9.82 18.67 -1.07
C PRO A 168 9.65 19.75 0.02
N SER A 169 10.05 19.41 1.24
CA SER A 169 10.13 20.38 2.34
C SER A 169 11.08 21.53 1.97
N GLU A 170 10.86 22.73 2.54
CA GLU A 170 11.77 23.86 2.34
C GLU A 170 13.15 23.58 2.97
N HIS A 171 13.16 22.98 4.17
CA HIS A 171 14.38 22.79 4.96
C HIS A 171 14.55 21.37 5.53
N PRO A 172 14.65 20.32 4.68
CA PRO A 172 14.94 18.97 5.13
C PRO A 172 16.39 18.89 5.63
N LEU A 173 16.62 18.19 6.75
CA LEU A 173 17.98 17.93 7.24
C LEU A 173 18.51 16.66 6.56
N VAL A 174 19.72 16.76 6.00
CA VAL A 174 20.39 15.64 5.34
C VAL A 174 21.76 15.44 5.96
N HIS A 175 22.03 14.22 6.42
CA HIS A 175 23.35 13.82 6.90
C HIS A 175 23.86 12.63 6.10
N LEU A 176 24.95 12.84 5.35
CA LEU A 176 25.59 11.82 4.52
C LEU A 176 26.65 11.07 5.32
N ILE A 177 26.65 9.74 5.21
CA ILE A 177 27.66 8.84 5.79
C ILE A 177 28.23 7.99 4.64
N PRO A 178 29.16 8.54 3.82
CA PRO A 178 29.55 7.94 2.56
C PRO A 178 30.18 6.56 2.68
N GLU A 179 30.97 6.32 3.72
CA GLU A 179 31.69 5.09 3.98
C GLU A 179 30.73 3.91 4.18
N GLN A 180 29.51 4.20 4.65
CA GLN A 180 28.45 3.22 4.90
C GLN A 180 27.41 3.15 3.78
N ARG A 181 27.54 4.01 2.75
CA ARG A 181 26.51 4.23 1.72
C ARG A 181 25.15 4.53 2.35
N ARG A 182 25.16 5.33 3.41
CA ARG A 182 24.00 5.63 4.25
C ARG A 182 23.74 7.13 4.27
N VAL A 183 22.46 7.49 4.34
CA VAL A 183 21.99 8.86 4.49
C VAL A 183 20.91 8.88 5.55
N VAL A 184 20.93 9.90 6.40
CA VAL A 184 19.81 10.22 7.29
C VAL A 184 19.11 11.44 6.72
N LEU A 185 17.81 11.31 6.46
CA LEU A 185 16.92 12.36 5.99
C LEU A 185 15.89 12.66 7.07
N VAL A 186 15.86 13.90 7.57
CA VAL A 186 14.80 14.37 8.48
C VAL A 186 13.93 15.36 7.72
N THR A 187 12.68 15.00 7.51
CA THR A 187 11.67 15.75 6.76
C THR A 187 10.91 16.67 7.71
N GLU A 188 10.35 17.76 7.19
CA GLU A 188 9.64 18.73 8.04
C GLU A 188 8.21 18.28 8.37
N GLY A 189 7.65 17.44 7.51
CA GLY A 189 6.37 16.79 7.72
C GLY A 189 6.32 15.43 7.02
N LEU A 190 5.42 14.58 7.50
CA LEU A 190 5.08 13.32 6.86
C LEU A 190 4.51 13.53 5.45
N ASP A 191 3.99 14.71 5.14
CA ASP A 191 3.44 14.93 3.80
C ASP A 191 4.54 14.93 2.73
N HIS A 192 5.74 15.41 3.08
CA HIS A 192 6.82 15.71 2.15
C HIS A 192 7.81 14.56 1.94
N TRP A 193 7.78 13.50 2.75
CA TRP A 193 8.96 12.61 2.86
C TRP A 193 9.35 11.92 1.56
N LEU A 194 8.38 11.55 0.71
CA LEU A 194 8.69 10.91 -0.56
C LEU A 194 9.23 11.93 -1.58
N ALA A 195 8.70 13.15 -1.57
CA ALA A 195 9.23 14.25 -2.38
C ALA A 195 10.65 14.64 -1.93
N ASP A 196 10.91 14.66 -0.62
CA ASP A 196 12.26 14.88 -0.06
C ASP A 196 13.24 13.78 -0.47
N LEU A 197 12.82 12.51 -0.50
CA LEU A 197 13.63 11.40 -1.02
C LEU A 197 13.95 11.56 -2.51
N GLN A 198 12.96 11.94 -3.31
CA GLN A 198 13.14 12.17 -4.75
C GLN A 198 14.07 13.37 -5.00
N ALA A 199 13.94 14.45 -4.25
CA ALA A 199 14.82 15.61 -4.34
C ALA A 199 16.23 15.33 -3.78
N LEU A 200 16.37 14.42 -2.82
CA LEU A 200 17.67 13.99 -2.31
C LEU A 200 18.48 13.26 -3.39
N GLU A 201 17.84 12.45 -4.22
CA GLU A 201 18.49 11.67 -5.26
C GLU A 201 19.44 12.47 -6.16
N THR A 202 19.01 13.64 -6.62
CA THR A 202 19.78 14.49 -7.53
C THR A 202 21.06 15.05 -6.89
N ARG A 203 21.16 14.98 -5.55
CA ARG A 203 22.28 15.48 -4.75
C ARG A 203 23.20 14.35 -4.26
N LEU A 204 22.81 13.08 -4.43
CA LEU A 204 23.60 11.95 -3.95
C LEU A 204 24.76 11.64 -4.90
N PRO A 205 25.99 11.46 -4.39
CA PRO A 205 27.10 11.00 -5.21
C PRO A 205 26.82 9.64 -5.87
N PRO A 206 27.26 9.41 -7.13
CA PRO A 206 27.06 8.15 -7.81
C PRO A 206 27.85 7.02 -7.11
N LEU A 207 27.24 5.83 -7.00
CA LEU A 207 27.82 4.65 -6.34
C LEU A 207 28.07 3.47 -7.28
N GLY A 208 28.19 3.70 -8.59
CA GLY A 208 28.41 2.63 -9.58
C GLY A 208 27.25 1.65 -9.62
N ASP A 209 27.43 0.42 -9.16
CA ASP A 209 26.41 -0.66 -9.11
C ASP A 209 25.64 -0.79 -7.78
N ARG A 210 25.93 0.09 -6.82
CA ARG A 210 25.32 0.06 -5.48
C ARG A 210 24.27 1.16 -5.31
N SER A 211 23.34 0.98 -4.37
CA SER A 211 22.36 2.01 -4.00
C SER A 211 22.66 2.58 -2.61
N TRP A 212 22.30 3.85 -2.40
CA TRP A 212 22.26 4.45 -1.07
C TRP A 212 21.13 3.82 -0.24
N ARG A 213 21.38 3.66 1.05
CA ARG A 213 20.35 3.40 2.07
C ARG A 213 20.01 4.72 2.73
N VAL A 214 18.74 5.10 2.70
CA VAL A 214 18.28 6.37 3.27
C VAL A 214 17.32 6.06 4.40
N GLU A 215 17.73 6.36 5.62
CA GLU A 215 16.80 6.37 6.75
C GLU A 215 16.05 7.67 6.77
N VAL A 216 14.74 7.58 6.91
CA VAL A 216 13.85 8.73 6.86
C VAL A 216 13.18 8.91 8.21
N PHE A 217 13.15 10.15 8.67
CA PHE A 217 12.50 10.56 9.90
C PHE A 217 11.57 11.74 9.60
N ASP A 218 10.37 11.72 10.17
CA ASP A 218 9.51 12.90 10.29
C ASP A 218 9.59 13.42 11.72
N ARG A 219 9.67 14.75 11.89
CA ARG A 219 9.84 15.38 13.22
C ARG A 219 8.70 15.04 14.20
N ARG A 220 7.51 14.65 13.72
CA ARG A 220 6.33 14.34 14.56
C ARG A 220 6.06 12.84 14.70
N THR A 221 6.26 12.09 13.61
CA THR A 221 5.94 10.67 13.53
C THR A 221 7.12 9.81 13.98
N GLY A 222 8.35 10.32 13.85
CA GLY A 222 9.58 9.60 14.16
C GLY A 222 10.11 8.86 12.94
N TYR A 223 10.65 7.66 13.16
CA TYR A 223 11.25 6.85 12.11
C TYR A 223 10.21 6.34 11.11
N LEU A 224 10.44 6.61 9.82
CA LEU A 224 9.56 6.20 8.71
C LEU A 224 10.08 4.97 7.95
N GLY A 225 11.30 4.53 8.25
CA GLY A 225 11.92 3.37 7.61
C GLY A 225 13.24 3.67 6.92
N GLU A 226 13.89 2.60 6.47
CA GLU A 226 15.04 2.65 5.56
C GLU A 226 14.55 2.40 4.12
N TYR A 227 14.91 3.31 3.23
CA TYR A 227 14.51 3.28 1.83
C TYR A 227 15.72 3.17 0.92
N ARG A 228 15.47 2.60 -0.24
CA ARG A 228 16.42 2.56 -1.35
C ARG A 228 15.70 2.78 -2.66
N ARG A 229 16.41 3.38 -3.62
CA ARG A 229 15.91 3.51 -4.98
C ARG A 229 16.20 2.23 -5.76
N SER A 230 15.16 1.67 -6.35
CA SER A 230 15.26 0.65 -7.39
C SER A 230 15.74 1.30 -8.69
N ARG A 231 16.76 0.73 -9.33
CA ARG A 231 17.27 1.23 -10.61
C ARG A 231 16.36 0.87 -11.77
N GLY A 232 15.79 -0.34 -11.72
CA GLY A 232 14.92 -0.84 -12.79
C GLY A 232 13.58 -0.10 -12.86
N THR A 233 13.08 0.38 -11.72
CA THR A 233 11.76 1.05 -11.65
C THR A 233 11.86 2.55 -11.37
N GLY A 234 13.05 3.04 -10.99
CA GLY A 234 13.28 4.42 -10.55
C GLY A 234 12.63 4.78 -9.21
N ARG A 235 11.87 3.87 -8.58
CA ARG A 235 11.07 4.15 -7.38
C ARG A 235 11.80 3.84 -6.08
N TRP A 236 11.41 4.56 -5.03
CA TRP A 236 11.83 4.31 -3.66
C TRP A 236 10.95 3.26 -3.01
N PHE A 237 11.56 2.39 -2.21
CA PHE A 237 10.85 1.35 -1.47
C PHE A 237 11.63 0.95 -0.21
N THR A 238 10.93 0.32 0.73
CA THR A 238 11.51 -0.33 1.90
C THR A 238 11.43 -1.87 1.79
N GLY A 239 12.30 -2.58 2.51
CA GLY A 239 12.36 -4.04 2.48
C GLY A 239 13.08 -4.61 1.24
N ARG A 240 12.81 -5.87 0.88
CA ARG A 240 13.53 -6.60 -0.19
C ARG A 240 13.16 -6.13 -1.60
N HIS A 241 14.16 -5.95 -2.47
CA HIS A 241 13.96 -5.53 -3.87
C HIS A 241 13.14 -6.55 -4.64
N ALA A 242 13.36 -7.84 -4.39
CA ALA A 242 12.56 -8.91 -4.97
C ALA A 242 11.05 -8.83 -4.63
N ILE A 243 10.67 -8.19 -3.52
CA ILE A 243 9.27 -7.97 -3.14
C ILE A 243 8.76 -6.68 -3.79
N HIS A 244 9.55 -5.61 -3.80
CA HIS A 244 9.25 -4.39 -4.54
C HIS A 244 8.90 -4.69 -6.00
N MET A 245 9.72 -5.50 -6.69
CA MET A 245 9.50 -5.83 -8.10
C MET A 245 8.18 -6.56 -8.40
N ARG A 246 7.48 -7.10 -7.40
CA ARG A 246 6.23 -7.86 -7.62
C ARG A 246 5.04 -7.00 -8.04
N GLY A 247 5.07 -5.70 -7.73
CA GLY A 247 4.07 -4.74 -8.19
C GLY A 247 4.48 -3.97 -9.46
N HIS A 248 5.42 -4.50 -10.24
CA HIS A 248 5.90 -3.89 -11.48
C HIS A 248 5.85 -4.88 -12.64
N ASP A 249 5.71 -4.35 -13.85
CA ASP A 249 6.12 -5.08 -15.03
C ASP A 249 7.62 -5.31 -14.99
N VAL A 250 8.03 -6.56 -15.24
CA VAL A 250 9.40 -6.81 -15.66
C VAL A 250 9.46 -6.25 -17.08
N LEU A 251 10.14 -5.12 -17.26
CA LEU A 251 10.63 -4.78 -18.60
C LEU A 251 11.67 -5.86 -18.92
N ASP A 252 11.30 -6.79 -19.78
CA ASP A 252 12.24 -7.70 -20.45
C ASP A 252 13.22 -6.90 -21.33
#